data_AF-A0A2M7GJT1-F1
#
_entry.id   AF-A0A2M7GJT1-F1
#
_cell.length_a   1.000
_cell.length_b   1.000
_cell.length_c   1.000
_cell.angle_alpha   90.00
_cell.angle_beta   90.00
_cell.angle_gamma   90.00
#
_symmetry.space_group_name_H-M   'P 1'
#
loop_
_entity.id
_entity.type
_entity.pdbx_description
1 polymer ?
#
loop_
_entity_poly.entity_id
_entity_poly.type
_entity_poly.pdbx_seq_one_letter_code
_entity_poly.pdbx_strand_id
1 'polypeptide(L)'
;MSQKKGFTFADLNLEKEIDDEDRDSLHTLPLVMLPIQTAPLRRARLIKNARFESMVEIFTDKDTGSGQVAIDHLPAEFGWTEGFRHPDMIMMKKLGDLPSYDVYSLRISLRDLGIEVNNVEYLKLSDAKAAELTEYMREFTGPLISQIYGGDDVEVKSFQDVVKLFRSPDRKKALEKLKLMAQKLNIKIEDLPKFIEDYADIFMSLSYYKQILDDIEPTITEFLDTMDLLRQNFAMKNNQSLMQTMDMMTTTINELMAAITGRFENFDRGTKHMWDNISAERFRRVEDVIRGYHTTN
;
A
#
# COMPACT_ATOMS: atom_id res chain seq x y z
N MET A 1 19.07 -6.49 36.01
CA MET A 1 18.89 -6.64 34.54
C MET A 1 17.40 -6.69 34.27
N SER A 2 16.81 -5.58 33.84
CA SER A 2 15.37 -5.52 33.55
C SER A 2 15.16 -6.03 32.12
N GLN A 3 14.44 -7.14 31.96
CA GLN A 3 14.04 -7.65 30.66
C GLN A 3 13.14 -6.60 29.99
N LYS A 4 13.54 -6.11 28.81
CA LYS A 4 12.66 -5.33 27.93
C LYS A 4 11.51 -6.25 27.51
N LYS A 5 10.35 -6.10 28.14
CA LYS A 5 9.09 -6.67 27.66
C LYS A 5 8.81 -6.04 26.29
N GLY A 6 8.70 -6.84 25.24
CA GLY A 6 8.23 -6.38 23.94
C GLY A 6 6.83 -5.81 24.11
N PHE A 7 6.61 -4.59 23.61
CA PHE A 7 5.31 -3.95 23.63
C PHE A 7 4.41 -4.70 22.65
N THR A 8 3.29 -5.26 23.12
CA THR A 8 2.38 -6.03 22.27
C THR A 8 1.14 -5.21 21.96
N PHE A 9 0.61 -5.39 20.76
CA PHE A 9 -0.58 -4.69 20.29
C PHE A 9 -1.84 -4.90 21.14
N ALA A 10 -1.85 -5.94 22.00
CA ALA A 10 -2.90 -6.22 22.98
C ALA A 10 -2.94 -5.22 24.16
N ASP A 11 -1.88 -4.40 24.36
CA ASP A 11 -1.79 -3.43 25.44
C ASP A 11 -2.46 -2.07 25.10
N LEU A 12 -2.94 -1.91 23.87
CA LEU A 12 -3.67 -0.73 23.43
C LEU A 12 -5.17 -0.93 23.71
N ASN A 13 -5.69 -0.24 24.72
CA ASN A 13 -7.14 -0.15 24.96
C ASN A 13 -7.77 0.69 23.82
N LEU A 14 -8.27 -0.01 22.79
CA LEU A 14 -8.78 0.54 21.52
C LEU A 14 -10.28 0.86 21.62
N GLU A 15 -10.64 2.02 22.17
CA GLU A 15 -12.05 2.50 22.16
C GLU A 15 -12.39 3.37 20.93
N LYS A 16 -11.48 3.53 19.95
CA LYS A 16 -11.80 4.18 18.68
C LYS A 16 -11.92 3.11 17.60
N GLU A 17 -13.16 2.80 17.22
CA GLU A 17 -13.46 2.08 15.98
C GLU A 17 -12.89 2.91 14.83
N ILE A 18 -12.03 2.28 14.03
CA ILE A 18 -11.42 2.91 12.87
C ILE A 18 -12.39 2.70 11.72
N ASP A 19 -12.81 3.79 11.09
CA ASP A 19 -13.67 3.71 9.92
C ASP A 19 -12.91 3.07 8.74
N ASP A 20 -13.62 2.33 7.90
CA ASP A 20 -13.04 1.63 6.77
C ASP A 20 -12.42 2.62 5.75
N GLU A 21 -12.97 3.84 5.63
CA GLU A 21 -12.39 4.91 4.81
C GLU A 21 -10.98 5.31 5.26
N ASP A 22 -10.81 5.52 6.58
CA ASP A 22 -9.51 5.87 7.17
C ASP A 22 -8.54 4.67 7.13
N ARG A 23 -9.07 3.44 7.23
CA ARG A 23 -8.31 2.19 7.21
C ARG A 23 -7.77 1.85 5.82
N ASP A 24 -8.58 2.08 4.80
CA ASP A 24 -8.27 1.85 3.40
C ASP A 24 -7.91 3.17 2.69
N SER A 25 -7.30 4.12 3.41
CA SER A 25 -6.83 5.36 2.81
C SER A 25 -5.40 5.24 2.30
N LEU A 26 -5.14 5.72 1.09
CA LEU A 26 -3.78 5.88 0.56
C LEU A 26 -3.00 6.99 1.29
N HIS A 27 -3.71 7.97 1.83
CA HIS A 27 -3.14 9.24 2.27
C HIS A 27 -3.39 9.51 3.75
N THR A 28 -4.09 8.63 4.46
CA THR A 28 -4.37 8.76 5.89
C THR A 28 -3.93 7.51 6.65
N LEU A 29 -3.32 7.69 7.81
CA LEU A 29 -2.90 6.64 8.72
C LEU A 29 -3.34 6.98 10.15
N PRO A 30 -4.37 6.33 10.68
CA PRO A 30 -4.77 6.48 12.08
C PRO A 30 -3.65 6.02 13.02
N LEU A 31 -3.13 6.92 13.86
CA LEU A 31 -1.99 6.60 14.73
C LEU A 31 -2.34 5.65 15.89
N VAL A 32 -3.64 5.47 16.13
CA VAL A 32 -4.17 4.47 17.07
C VAL A 32 -3.77 3.04 16.70
N MET A 33 -3.47 2.79 15.42
CA MET A 33 -2.99 1.51 14.89
C MET A 33 -1.53 1.20 15.25
N LEU A 34 -0.82 2.13 15.89
CA LEU A 34 0.62 2.03 16.09
C LEU A 34 0.94 2.04 17.59
N PRO A 35 2.08 1.47 18.00
CA PRO A 35 2.49 1.45 19.41
C PRO A 35 3.04 2.82 19.86
N ILE A 36 2.21 3.87 19.74
CA ILE A 36 2.54 5.25 20.07
C ILE A 36 2.54 5.45 21.59
N GLN A 37 3.65 5.96 22.13
CA GLN A 37 3.81 6.16 23.57
C GLN A 37 3.12 7.44 24.03
N THR A 38 3.14 8.50 23.21
CA THR A 38 2.57 9.81 23.48
C THR A 38 1.04 9.76 23.42
N ALA A 39 0.38 9.81 24.58
CA ALA A 39 -1.06 9.57 24.69
C ALA A 39 -1.93 10.49 23.81
N PRO A 40 -1.70 11.82 23.72
CA PRO A 40 -2.47 12.68 22.82
C PRO A 40 -2.31 12.30 21.33
N LEU A 41 -1.12 11.85 20.94
CA LEU A 41 -0.80 11.51 19.55
C LEU A 41 -1.53 10.25 19.07
N ARG A 42 -1.96 9.36 19.97
CA ARG A 42 -2.74 8.15 19.61
C ARG A 42 -4.07 8.46 18.92
N ARG A 43 -4.66 9.64 19.18
CA ARG A 43 -5.95 10.04 18.60
C ARG A 43 -5.79 10.76 17.26
N ALA A 44 -4.58 11.20 16.95
CA ALA A 44 -4.24 11.87 15.71
C ALA A 44 -4.13 10.87 14.55
N ARG A 45 -3.99 11.41 13.35
CA ARG A 45 -3.71 10.65 12.14
C ARG A 45 -2.57 11.29 11.38
N LEU A 46 -1.73 10.48 10.75
CA LEU A 46 -0.75 10.97 9.80
C LEU A 46 -1.43 11.10 8.44
N ILE A 47 -1.26 12.24 7.76
CA ILE A 47 -1.91 12.52 6.49
C ILE A 47 -0.89 12.96 5.43
N LYS A 48 -1.22 12.75 4.16
CA LYS A 48 -0.62 13.48 3.02
C LYS A 48 -1.53 14.65 2.69
N ASN A 49 -1.06 15.88 2.88
CA ASN A 49 -1.85 17.06 2.56
C ASN A 49 -1.95 17.27 1.03
N ALA A 50 -2.63 18.33 0.58
CA ALA A 50 -2.78 18.65 -0.84
C ALA A 50 -1.45 18.92 -1.59
N ARG A 51 -0.34 19.09 -0.87
CA ARG A 51 1.02 19.21 -1.42
C ARG A 51 1.81 17.91 -1.33
N PHE A 52 1.18 16.81 -0.92
CA PHE A 52 1.79 15.52 -0.60
C PHE A 52 2.83 15.56 0.54
N GLU A 53 2.77 16.59 1.39
CA GLU A 53 3.60 16.67 2.59
C GLU A 53 2.97 15.83 3.71
N SER A 54 3.81 15.08 4.43
CA SER A 54 3.39 14.28 5.58
C SER A 54 3.20 15.15 6.82
N MET A 55 1.96 15.22 7.29
CA MET A 55 1.57 16.04 8.44
C MET A 55 0.86 15.20 9.48
N VAL A 56 1.00 15.56 10.75
CA VAL A 56 0.19 14.99 11.83
C VAL A 56 -1.06 15.85 11.98
N GLU A 57 -2.21 15.27 11.66
CA GLU A 57 -3.50 15.89 11.88
C GLU A 57 -4.02 15.57 13.28
N ILE A 58 -4.16 16.60 14.11
CA ILE A 58 -4.57 16.48 15.52
C ILE A 58 -6.09 16.57 15.65
N PHE A 59 -6.74 17.36 14.80
CA PHE A 59 -8.20 17.44 14.72
C PHE A 59 -8.64 17.71 13.28
N THR A 60 -9.86 17.29 12.96
CA THR A 60 -10.58 17.64 11.75
C THR A 60 -12.01 17.97 12.11
N ASP A 61 -12.54 19.00 11.47
CA ASP A 61 -13.90 19.47 11.67
C ASP A 61 -14.43 20.06 10.37
N LYS A 62 -15.73 19.86 10.11
CA LYS A 62 -16.35 20.25 8.82
C LYS A 62 -16.41 21.76 8.63
N ASP A 63 -16.51 22.52 9.72
CA ASP A 63 -16.70 23.97 9.69
C ASP A 63 -15.37 24.72 9.84
N THR A 64 -14.45 24.16 10.64
CA THR A 64 -13.18 24.83 11.01
C THR A 64 -11.95 24.26 10.30
N GLY A 65 -12.11 23.16 9.57
CA GLY A 65 -11.04 22.54 8.79
C GLY A 65 -10.17 21.59 9.60
N SER A 66 -8.89 21.49 9.22
CA SER A 66 -7.95 20.49 9.73
C SER A 66 -6.78 21.16 10.45
N GLY A 67 -6.52 20.71 11.68
CA GLY A 67 -5.37 21.13 12.49
C GLY A 67 -4.17 20.25 12.22
N GLN A 68 -3.18 20.76 11.49
CA GLN A 68 -2.02 20.01 11.02
C GLN A 68 -0.72 20.52 11.65
N VAL A 69 0.12 19.59 12.09
CA VAL A 69 1.44 19.85 12.67
C VAL A 69 2.50 19.10 11.87
N ALA A 70 3.57 19.79 11.51
CA ALA A 70 4.72 19.15 10.86
C ALA A 70 5.39 18.16 11.80
N ILE A 71 5.86 17.02 11.27
CA ILE A 71 6.49 15.96 12.07
C ILE A 71 7.68 16.49 12.88
N ASP A 72 8.46 17.41 12.30
CA ASP A 72 9.61 18.03 12.97
C ASP A 72 9.23 18.95 14.14
N HIS A 73 7.97 19.39 14.24
CA HIS A 73 7.49 20.26 15.32
C HIS A 73 6.90 19.48 16.50
N LEU A 74 6.67 18.17 16.36
CA LEU A 74 6.14 17.32 17.43
C LEU A 74 6.91 17.42 18.76
N PRO A 75 8.25 17.54 18.78
CA PRO A 75 8.98 17.70 20.04
C PRO A 75 8.56 18.94 20.84
N ALA A 76 8.34 20.07 20.16
CA ALA A 76 7.91 21.31 20.79
C ALA A 76 6.45 21.21 21.27
N GLU A 77 5.57 20.65 20.44
CA GLU A 77 4.13 20.54 20.74
C GLU A 77 3.85 19.58 21.91
N PHE A 78 4.60 18.49 22.02
CA PHE A 78 4.38 17.47 23.06
C PHE A 78 5.41 17.50 24.20
N GLY A 79 6.29 18.51 24.22
CA GLY A 79 7.31 18.68 25.25
C GLY A 79 8.32 17.52 25.32
N TRP A 80 8.66 16.91 24.17
CA TRP A 80 9.70 15.89 24.13
C TRP A 80 11.07 16.55 24.37
N THR A 81 11.92 15.92 25.18
CA THR A 81 13.22 16.51 25.57
C THR A 81 14.15 16.57 24.36
N GLU A 82 14.70 17.76 24.06
CA GLU A 82 15.68 17.93 23.00
C GLU A 82 16.90 17.00 23.19
N GLY A 83 17.35 16.37 22.11
CA GLY A 83 18.48 15.44 22.11
C GLY A 83 18.13 13.99 22.51
N PHE A 84 16.94 13.73 23.05
CA PHE A 84 16.46 12.36 23.24
C PHE A 84 15.81 11.84 21.96
N ARG A 85 16.29 10.70 21.43
CA ARG A 85 15.65 10.01 20.31
C ARG A 85 14.34 9.39 20.78
N HIS A 86 13.28 10.19 20.87
CA HIS A 86 11.95 9.72 21.27
C HIS A 86 11.47 8.62 20.30
N PRO A 87 10.99 7.45 20.80
CA PRO A 87 10.56 6.35 19.93
C PRO A 87 9.49 6.77 18.91
N ASP A 88 8.50 7.56 19.34
CA ASP A 88 7.46 8.06 18.45
C ASP A 88 8.03 8.99 17.36
N MET A 89 9.07 9.77 17.66
CA MET A 89 9.70 10.64 16.65
C MET A 89 10.39 9.83 15.54
N ILE A 90 11.08 8.75 15.91
CA ILE A 90 11.70 7.85 14.93
C ILE A 90 10.63 7.23 14.03
N MET A 91 9.52 6.79 14.64
CA MET A 91 8.41 6.20 13.91
C MET A 91 7.74 7.21 12.99
N MET A 92 7.41 8.42 13.48
CA MET A 92 6.77 9.45 12.67
C MET A 92 7.63 9.87 11.49
N LYS A 93 8.96 9.99 11.65
CA LYS A 93 9.86 10.27 10.51
C LYS A 93 9.81 9.19 9.46
N LYS A 94 10.00 7.92 9.86
CA LYS A 94 9.98 6.79 8.93
C LYS A 94 8.64 6.63 8.21
N LEU A 95 7.53 6.84 8.92
CA LEU A 95 6.20 6.81 8.30
C LEU A 95 5.97 8.03 7.42
N GLY A 96 6.44 9.21 7.82
CA GLY A 96 6.36 10.44 7.04
C GLY A 96 7.09 10.35 5.71
N ASP A 97 8.17 9.58 5.64
CA ASP A 97 8.92 9.37 4.40
C ASP A 97 8.22 8.40 3.43
N LEU A 98 7.19 7.67 3.87
CA LEU A 98 6.47 6.74 2.98
C LEU A 98 5.67 7.53 1.92
N PRO A 99 5.64 7.08 0.66
CA PRO A 99 4.86 7.73 -0.38
C PRO A 99 3.35 7.60 -0.16
N SER A 100 2.90 6.54 0.49
CA SER A 100 1.50 6.22 0.81
C SER A 100 1.38 5.49 2.14
N TYR A 101 0.14 5.38 2.62
CA TYR A 101 -0.24 4.61 3.80
C TYR A 101 -1.16 3.43 3.45
N ASP A 102 -1.10 2.90 2.22
CA ASP A 102 -1.79 1.64 1.93
C ASP A 102 -1.28 0.54 2.87
N VAL A 103 -2.19 -0.36 3.27
CA VAL A 103 -1.92 -1.41 4.27
C VAL A 103 -0.66 -2.21 3.94
N TYR A 104 -0.35 -2.44 2.67
CA TYR A 104 0.81 -3.25 2.28
C TYR A 104 2.13 -2.48 2.37
N SER A 105 2.17 -1.23 1.91
CA SER A 105 3.31 -0.32 2.15
C SER A 105 3.59 -0.16 3.63
N LEU A 106 2.54 0.01 4.45
CA LEU A 106 2.66 0.07 5.90
C LEU A 106 3.23 -1.23 6.46
N ARG A 107 2.72 -2.39 6.05
CA ARG A 107 3.22 -3.68 6.53
C ARG A 107 4.69 -3.89 6.18
N ILE A 108 5.14 -3.48 5.00
CA ILE A 108 6.55 -3.52 4.60
C ILE A 108 7.40 -2.63 5.52
N SER A 109 7.02 -1.35 5.68
CA SER A 109 7.76 -0.39 6.51
C SER A 109 7.80 -0.75 7.99
N LEU A 110 6.69 -1.26 8.53
CA LEU A 110 6.58 -1.67 9.93
C LEU A 110 7.44 -2.92 10.20
N ARG A 111 7.59 -3.85 9.24
CA ARG A 111 8.55 -4.96 9.37
C ARG A 111 9.99 -4.47 9.45
N ASP A 112 10.36 -3.49 8.62
CA ASP A 112 11.70 -2.88 8.64
C ASP A 112 11.99 -2.13 9.96
N LEU A 113 10.93 -1.74 10.67
CA LEU A 113 10.97 -1.18 12.01
C LEU A 113 11.03 -2.24 13.13
N GLY A 114 10.95 -3.53 12.79
CA GLY A 114 10.88 -4.63 13.75
C GLY A 114 9.54 -4.73 14.48
N ILE A 115 8.48 -4.14 13.93
CA ILE A 115 7.12 -4.20 14.48
C ILE A 115 6.41 -5.44 13.91
N GLU A 116 5.78 -6.23 14.78
CA GLU A 116 5.08 -7.45 14.37
C GLU A 116 3.78 -7.10 13.61
N VAL A 117 3.80 -7.18 12.29
CA VAL A 117 2.62 -6.85 11.47
C VAL A 117 1.64 -8.01 11.27
N ASN A 118 2.02 -9.22 11.70
CA ASN A 118 1.20 -10.41 11.53
C ASN A 118 0.31 -10.58 12.77
N ASN A 119 -1.00 -10.80 12.56
CA ASN A 119 -2.05 -10.93 13.60
C ASN A 119 -2.57 -9.62 14.20
N VAL A 120 -2.38 -8.51 13.49
CA VAL A 120 -2.87 -7.20 13.88
C VAL A 120 -4.12 -6.88 13.08
N GLU A 121 -5.29 -6.80 13.72
CA GLU A 121 -6.57 -6.61 13.00
C GLU A 121 -6.61 -5.33 12.16
N TYR A 122 -6.04 -4.24 12.67
CA TYR A 122 -5.99 -2.95 11.98
C TYR A 122 -4.91 -2.83 10.90
N LEU A 123 -4.03 -3.82 10.75
CA LEU A 123 -3.10 -3.92 9.60
C LEU A 123 -3.63 -4.92 8.55
N LYS A 124 -4.95 -5.02 8.45
CA LYS A 124 -5.67 -5.72 7.39
C LYS A 124 -6.56 -4.69 6.70
N LEU A 125 -6.87 -4.90 5.43
CA LEU A 125 -7.90 -4.15 4.73
C LEU A 125 -9.29 -4.41 5.33
N SER A 126 -10.23 -3.50 5.11
CA SER A 126 -11.66 -3.80 5.32
C SER A 126 -12.11 -5.02 4.52
N ASP A 127 -13.21 -5.65 4.94
CA ASP A 127 -13.75 -6.82 4.22
C ASP A 127 -14.19 -6.45 2.80
N ALA A 128 -14.75 -5.24 2.61
CA ALA A 128 -15.13 -4.71 1.31
C ALA A 128 -13.91 -4.55 0.41
N LYS A 129 -12.86 -3.89 0.91
CA LYS A 129 -11.64 -3.65 0.14
C LYS A 129 -10.87 -4.93 -0.16
N ALA A 130 -10.85 -5.88 0.78
CA ALA A 130 -10.27 -7.18 0.55
C ALA A 130 -11.00 -7.96 -0.56
N ALA A 131 -12.34 -7.86 -0.63
CA ALA A 131 -13.12 -8.49 -1.68
C ALA A 131 -12.82 -7.89 -3.07
N GLU A 132 -12.73 -6.55 -3.18
CA GLU A 132 -12.35 -5.87 -4.42
C GLU A 132 -10.99 -6.33 -4.93
N LEU A 133 -9.97 -6.30 -4.06
CA LEU A 133 -8.61 -6.69 -4.48
C LEU A 133 -8.47 -8.18 -4.79
N THR A 134 -9.37 -9.02 -4.26
CA THR A 134 -9.37 -10.46 -4.54
C THR A 134 -9.56 -10.76 -6.03
N GLU A 135 -10.24 -9.90 -6.80
CA GLU A 135 -10.37 -10.08 -8.25
C GLU A 135 -9.02 -9.91 -8.95
N TYR A 136 -8.31 -8.83 -8.66
CA TYR A 136 -6.95 -8.57 -9.15
C TYR A 136 -5.97 -9.68 -8.73
N MET A 137 -6.14 -10.23 -7.52
CA MET A 137 -5.35 -11.36 -7.04
C MET A 137 -5.53 -12.65 -7.83
N ARG A 138 -6.74 -12.95 -8.29
CA ARG A 138 -7.03 -14.22 -8.98
C ARG A 138 -6.31 -14.29 -10.32
N GLU A 139 -6.25 -13.17 -11.05
CA GLU A 139 -5.47 -13.08 -12.29
C GLU A 139 -4.00 -13.43 -12.07
N PHE A 140 -3.47 -13.05 -10.90
CA PHE A 140 -2.06 -13.21 -10.59
C PHE A 140 -1.70 -14.55 -9.93
N THR A 141 -2.49 -15.01 -8.97
CA THR A 141 -2.22 -16.24 -8.21
C THR A 141 -2.69 -17.50 -8.93
N GLY A 142 -3.62 -17.37 -9.89
CA GLY A 142 -4.13 -18.49 -10.69
C GLY A 142 -3.03 -19.32 -11.38
N PRO A 143 -2.09 -18.70 -12.13
CA PRO A 143 -0.98 -19.41 -12.74
C PRO A 143 -0.09 -20.15 -11.73
N LEU A 144 0.19 -19.53 -10.58
CA LEU A 144 0.98 -20.14 -9.49
C LEU A 144 0.31 -21.39 -8.92
N ILE A 145 -0.99 -21.29 -8.61
CA ILE A 145 -1.80 -22.40 -8.10
C ILE A 145 -1.84 -23.53 -9.13
N SER A 146 -2.08 -23.20 -10.40
CA SER A 146 -2.10 -24.18 -11.49
C SER A 146 -0.75 -24.90 -11.62
N GLN A 147 0.37 -24.18 -11.50
CA GLN A 147 1.69 -24.78 -11.58
C GLN A 147 1.99 -25.74 -10.42
N ILE A 148 1.53 -25.43 -9.21
CA ILE A 148 1.78 -26.24 -8.00
C ILE A 148 0.77 -27.40 -7.87
N TYR A 149 -0.51 -27.16 -8.11
CA TYR A 149 -1.57 -28.15 -7.87
C TYR A 149 -2.06 -28.85 -9.14
N GLY A 150 -1.72 -28.33 -10.32
CA GLY A 150 -1.92 -29.03 -11.60
C GLY A 150 -3.32 -28.89 -12.20
N GLY A 151 -4.04 -27.81 -11.92
CA GLY A 151 -5.39 -27.57 -12.46
C GLY A 151 -6.51 -28.36 -11.78
N ASP A 152 -6.22 -29.10 -10.71
CA ASP A 152 -7.27 -29.63 -9.83
C ASP A 152 -8.03 -28.46 -9.18
N ASP A 153 -9.34 -28.61 -8.95
CA ASP A 153 -10.27 -27.64 -8.33
C ASP A 153 -9.85 -27.21 -6.91
N VAL A 154 -8.75 -26.47 -6.80
CA VAL A 154 -8.36 -25.76 -5.59
C VAL A 154 -9.08 -24.42 -5.64
N GLU A 155 -10.24 -24.37 -4.98
CA GLU A 155 -11.06 -23.18 -4.89
C GLU A 155 -10.37 -22.15 -3.96
N VAL A 156 -9.59 -21.24 -4.55
CA VAL A 156 -8.92 -20.16 -3.82
C VAL A 156 -9.83 -18.95 -3.78
N LYS A 157 -10.34 -18.63 -2.59
CA LYS A 157 -11.24 -17.49 -2.37
C LYS A 157 -10.51 -16.25 -1.90
N SER A 158 -9.33 -16.40 -1.29
CA SER A 158 -8.56 -15.28 -0.74
C SER A 158 -7.05 -15.55 -0.78
N PHE A 159 -6.26 -14.49 -0.58
CA PHE A 159 -4.82 -14.61 -0.39
C PHE A 159 -4.44 -15.54 0.76
N GLN A 160 -5.18 -15.47 1.87
CA GLN A 160 -4.88 -16.30 3.02
C GLN A 160 -4.98 -17.78 2.69
N ASP A 161 -5.86 -18.15 1.77
CA ASP A 161 -5.98 -19.53 1.31
C ASP A 161 -4.75 -19.94 0.49
N VAL A 162 -4.23 -19.03 -0.34
CA VAL A 162 -2.94 -19.22 -1.03
C VAL A 162 -1.82 -19.46 -0.01
N VAL A 163 -1.63 -18.57 0.97
CA VAL A 163 -0.58 -18.73 2.01
C VAL A 163 -0.74 -20.02 2.80
N LYS A 164 -1.97 -20.36 3.20
CA LYS A 164 -2.27 -21.61 3.92
C LYS A 164 -1.86 -22.83 3.10
N LEU A 165 -2.12 -22.83 1.79
CA LEU A 165 -1.71 -23.90 0.87
C LEU A 165 -0.18 -24.09 0.87
N PHE A 166 0.58 -23.00 0.94
CA PHE A 166 2.05 -23.04 1.00
C PHE A 166 2.61 -23.50 2.35
N ARG A 167 1.98 -23.11 3.46
CA ARG A 167 2.43 -23.46 4.82
C ARG A 167 2.17 -24.93 5.16
N SER A 168 1.07 -25.49 4.65
CA SER A 168 0.69 -26.89 4.91
C SER A 168 0.25 -27.59 3.62
N PRO A 169 1.19 -27.98 2.74
CA PRO A 169 0.86 -28.63 1.49
C PRO A 169 0.31 -30.05 1.72
N ASP A 170 -0.96 -30.26 1.38
CA ASP A 170 -1.72 -31.49 1.69
C ASP A 170 -1.34 -32.70 0.82
N ARG A 171 -0.47 -32.51 -0.19
CA ARG A 171 -0.17 -33.53 -1.20
C ARG A 171 1.33 -33.68 -1.41
N LYS A 172 1.82 -34.93 -1.47
CA LYS A 172 3.23 -35.26 -1.76
C LYS A 172 3.73 -34.62 -3.08
N LYS A 173 2.85 -34.55 -4.09
CA LYS A 173 3.13 -33.85 -5.37
C LYS A 173 3.28 -32.34 -5.22
N ALA A 174 2.52 -31.70 -4.34
CA ALA A 174 2.64 -30.27 -4.05
C ALA A 174 4.00 -30.00 -3.37
N LEU A 175 4.39 -30.83 -2.40
CA LEU A 175 5.72 -30.72 -1.75
C LEU A 175 6.88 -30.88 -2.75
N GLU A 176 6.79 -31.82 -3.70
CA GLU A 176 7.79 -31.98 -4.76
C GLU A 176 7.87 -30.76 -5.68
N LYS A 177 6.74 -30.17 -6.04
CA LYS A 177 6.69 -28.95 -6.85
C LYS A 177 7.18 -27.71 -6.08
N LEU A 178 6.91 -27.62 -4.77
CA LEU A 178 7.47 -26.59 -3.90
C LEU A 178 8.99 -26.72 -3.77
N LYS A 179 9.53 -27.94 -3.68
CA LYS A 179 10.99 -28.18 -3.74
C LYS A 179 11.59 -27.71 -5.06
N LEU A 180 10.94 -28.05 -6.18
CA LEU A 180 11.38 -27.64 -7.51
C LEU A 180 11.31 -26.12 -7.69
N MET A 181 10.30 -25.47 -7.11
CA MET A 181 10.18 -24.02 -7.08
C MET A 181 11.29 -23.37 -6.25
N ALA A 182 11.54 -23.86 -5.03
CA ALA A 182 12.64 -23.39 -4.18
C ALA A 182 14.00 -23.51 -4.89
N GLN A 183 14.23 -24.62 -5.63
CA GLN A 183 15.43 -24.80 -6.46
C GLN A 183 15.52 -23.78 -7.60
N LYS A 184 14.44 -23.53 -8.35
CA LYS A 184 14.40 -22.52 -9.42
C LYS A 184 14.61 -21.09 -8.90
N LEU A 185 14.10 -20.81 -7.70
CA LEU A 185 14.25 -19.54 -7.01
C LEU A 185 15.59 -19.42 -6.28
N ASN A 186 16.39 -20.49 -6.23
CA ASN A 186 17.66 -20.53 -5.51
C ASN A 186 17.53 -20.10 -4.03
N ILE A 187 16.46 -20.55 -3.37
CA ILE A 187 16.19 -20.33 -1.95
C ILE A 187 16.00 -21.66 -1.22
N LYS A 188 16.12 -21.67 0.10
CA LYS A 188 15.79 -22.87 0.89
C LYS A 188 14.27 -23.06 0.89
N ILE A 189 13.83 -24.31 0.96
CA ILE A 189 12.40 -24.61 1.07
C ILE A 189 11.77 -24.01 2.33
N GLU A 190 12.55 -23.85 3.41
CA GLU A 190 12.14 -23.19 4.65
C GLU A 190 11.85 -21.70 4.46
N ASP A 191 12.52 -21.05 3.51
CA ASP A 191 12.36 -19.62 3.21
C ASP A 191 11.22 -19.35 2.22
N LEU A 192 10.72 -20.39 1.54
CA LEU A 192 9.70 -20.28 0.51
C LEU A 192 8.36 -19.67 1.01
N PRO A 193 7.82 -20.02 2.19
CA PRO A 193 6.59 -19.40 2.69
C PRO A 193 6.75 -17.89 2.90
N LYS A 194 7.84 -17.46 3.53
CA LYS A 194 8.14 -16.04 3.75
C LYS A 194 8.27 -15.30 2.42
N PHE A 195 8.95 -15.90 1.46
CA PHE A 195 9.11 -15.35 0.12
C PHE A 195 7.77 -15.12 -0.59
N ILE A 196 6.85 -16.08 -0.52
CA ILE A 196 5.51 -15.94 -1.10
C ILE A 196 4.70 -14.85 -0.38
N GLU A 197 4.83 -14.74 0.95
CA GLU A 197 4.19 -13.68 1.73
C GLU A 197 4.68 -12.29 1.34
N ASP A 198 6.01 -12.07 1.32
CA ASP A 198 6.60 -10.78 0.96
C ASP A 198 6.23 -10.39 -0.49
N TYR A 199 6.26 -11.34 -1.41
CA TYR A 199 5.87 -11.10 -2.80
C TYR A 199 4.39 -10.74 -2.93
N ALA A 200 3.53 -11.41 -2.17
CA ALA A 200 2.11 -11.11 -2.24
C ALA A 200 1.79 -9.75 -1.66
N ASP A 201 2.44 -9.31 -0.59
CA ASP A 201 2.23 -7.95 -0.09
C ASP A 201 2.60 -6.90 -1.13
N ILE A 202 3.71 -7.13 -1.83
CA ILE A 202 4.17 -6.32 -2.97
C ILE A 202 3.09 -6.28 -4.08
N PHE A 203 2.59 -7.45 -4.49
CA PHE A 203 1.55 -7.54 -5.52
C PHE A 203 0.24 -6.87 -5.09
N MET A 204 -0.13 -7.03 -3.82
CA MET A 204 -1.34 -6.45 -3.27
C MET A 204 -1.26 -4.94 -3.17
N SER A 205 -0.11 -4.38 -2.81
CA SER A 205 0.10 -2.95 -2.85
C SER A 205 -0.09 -2.41 -4.28
N LEU A 206 0.43 -3.10 -5.28
CA LEU A 206 0.21 -2.67 -6.66
C LEU A 206 -1.25 -2.80 -7.11
N SER A 207 -1.91 -3.91 -6.77
CA SER A 207 -3.33 -4.10 -7.06
C SER A 207 -4.17 -2.98 -6.45
N TYR A 208 -3.78 -2.51 -5.27
CA TYR A 208 -4.39 -1.37 -4.61
C TYR A 208 -4.26 -0.09 -5.42
N TYR A 209 -3.06 0.26 -5.91
CA TYR A 209 -2.89 1.44 -6.76
C TYR A 209 -3.62 1.31 -8.10
N LYS A 210 -3.67 0.10 -8.68
CA LYS A 210 -4.39 -0.16 -9.92
C LYS A 210 -5.88 0.11 -9.73
N GLN A 211 -6.44 -0.42 -8.64
CA GLN A 211 -7.84 -0.19 -8.29
C GLN A 211 -8.12 1.31 -8.06
N ILE A 212 -7.23 2.06 -7.40
CA ILE A 212 -7.38 3.53 -7.27
C ILE A 212 -7.38 4.23 -8.63
N LEU A 213 -6.52 3.78 -9.56
CA LEU A 213 -6.49 4.32 -10.91
C LEU A 213 -7.80 4.04 -11.65
N ASP A 214 -8.29 2.80 -11.58
CA ASP A 214 -9.53 2.37 -12.20
C ASP A 214 -10.74 3.16 -11.63
N ASP A 215 -10.71 3.50 -10.34
CA ASP A 215 -11.74 4.31 -9.67
C ASP A 215 -11.72 5.78 -10.09
N ILE A 216 -10.53 6.38 -10.27
CA ILE A 216 -10.39 7.81 -10.58
C ILE A 216 -10.50 8.10 -12.09
N GLU A 217 -10.20 7.12 -12.94
CA GLU A 217 -10.23 7.24 -14.40
C GLU A 217 -11.57 7.78 -14.95
N PRO A 218 -12.76 7.33 -14.48
CA PRO A 218 -14.03 7.90 -14.89
C PRO A 218 -14.17 9.39 -14.56
N THR A 219 -13.75 9.81 -13.36
CA THR A 219 -13.79 11.22 -12.94
C THR A 219 -12.85 12.09 -13.77
N ILE A 220 -11.66 11.58 -14.08
CA ILE A 220 -10.70 12.25 -14.97
C ILE A 220 -11.31 12.39 -16.37
N THR A 221 -11.90 11.33 -16.90
CA THR A 221 -12.53 11.33 -18.22
C THR A 221 -13.65 12.37 -18.30
N GLU A 222 -14.56 12.38 -17.31
CA GLU A 222 -15.64 13.37 -17.23
C GLU A 222 -15.11 14.81 -17.12
N PHE A 223 -14.02 15.02 -16.36
CA PHE A 223 -13.37 16.32 -16.26
C PHE A 223 -12.78 16.79 -17.60
N LEU A 224 -12.08 15.91 -18.32
CA LEU A 224 -11.52 16.20 -19.64
C LEU A 224 -12.63 16.51 -20.66
N ASP A 225 -13.70 15.71 -20.68
CA ASP A 225 -14.87 15.93 -21.53
C ASP A 225 -15.53 17.29 -21.23
N THR A 226 -15.65 17.65 -19.96
CA THR A 226 -16.19 18.95 -19.52
C THR A 226 -15.31 20.10 -19.99
N MET A 227 -13.98 19.96 -19.94
CA MET A 227 -13.06 20.97 -20.48
C MET A 227 -13.24 21.14 -21.99
N ASP A 228 -13.45 20.07 -22.74
CA ASP A 228 -13.69 20.15 -24.18
C ASP A 228 -15.00 20.84 -24.53
N LEU A 229 -16.06 20.64 -23.73
CA LEU A 229 -17.30 21.40 -23.86
C LEU A 229 -17.10 22.90 -23.59
N LEU A 230 -16.31 23.24 -22.57
CA LEU A 230 -15.99 24.64 -22.24
C LEU A 230 -15.18 25.33 -23.33
N ARG A 231 -14.24 24.62 -23.96
CA ARG A 231 -13.47 25.12 -25.12
C ARG A 231 -14.38 25.49 -26.29
N GLN A 232 -15.46 24.75 -26.50
CA GLN A 232 -16.41 24.99 -27.59
C GLN A 232 -17.43 26.10 -27.26
N ASN A 233 -17.54 26.50 -26.00
CA ASN A 233 -18.47 27.53 -25.57
C ASN A 233 -18.11 28.93 -26.10
N PHE A 234 -19.06 29.59 -26.75
CA PHE A 234 -18.83 30.88 -27.42
C PHE A 234 -18.41 32.01 -26.46
N ALA A 235 -18.87 32.00 -25.21
CA ALA A 235 -18.51 33.00 -24.21
C ALA A 235 -17.11 32.77 -23.65
N MET A 236 -16.71 31.50 -23.49
CA MET A 236 -15.45 31.13 -22.85
C MET A 236 -14.28 31.08 -23.83
N LYS A 237 -14.50 30.66 -25.08
CA LYS A 237 -13.43 30.48 -26.10
C LYS A 237 -12.58 31.72 -26.39
N ASN A 238 -13.12 32.91 -26.12
CA ASN A 238 -12.40 34.18 -26.34
C ASN A 238 -11.50 34.56 -25.14
N ASN A 239 -11.57 33.84 -24.02
CA ASN A 239 -10.73 34.08 -22.86
C ASN A 239 -9.40 33.31 -23.01
N GLN A 240 -8.36 34.01 -23.47
CA GLN A 240 -7.05 33.43 -23.74
C GLN A 240 -6.37 32.84 -22.49
N SER A 241 -6.51 33.48 -21.33
CA SER A 241 -5.93 32.97 -20.08
C SER A 241 -6.60 31.67 -19.64
N LEU A 242 -7.93 31.57 -19.78
CA LEU A 242 -8.66 30.34 -19.50
C LEU A 242 -8.24 29.20 -20.44
N MET A 243 -8.12 29.47 -21.75
CA MET A 243 -7.69 28.46 -22.72
C MET A 243 -6.29 27.92 -22.38
N GLN A 244 -5.34 28.79 -22.07
CA GLN A 244 -3.98 28.38 -21.69
C GLN A 244 -3.97 27.50 -20.45
N THR A 245 -4.76 27.83 -19.43
CA THR A 245 -4.87 27.01 -18.21
C THR A 245 -5.50 25.65 -18.51
N MET A 246 -6.57 25.60 -19.30
CA MET A 246 -7.22 24.33 -19.66
C MET A 246 -6.29 23.44 -20.48
N ASP A 247 -5.50 24.01 -21.40
CA ASP A 247 -4.52 23.27 -22.18
C ASP A 247 -3.41 22.72 -21.29
N MET A 248 -2.87 23.54 -20.39
CA MET A 248 -1.88 23.07 -19.40
C MET A 248 -2.44 21.92 -18.55
N MET A 249 -3.66 22.06 -18.03
CA MET A 249 -4.31 21.02 -17.22
C MET A 249 -4.53 19.73 -18.02
N THR A 250 -5.09 19.82 -19.23
CA THR A 250 -5.34 18.66 -20.09
C THR A 250 -4.03 17.94 -20.45
N THR A 251 -3.00 18.67 -20.85
CA THR A 251 -1.69 18.09 -21.18
C THR A 251 -1.08 17.41 -19.95
N THR A 252 -1.07 18.07 -18.79
CA THR A 252 -0.50 17.51 -17.56
C THR A 252 -1.22 16.23 -17.14
N ILE A 253 -2.56 16.23 -17.16
CA ILE A 253 -3.35 15.05 -16.81
C ILE A 253 -3.09 13.90 -17.79
N ASN A 254 -3.10 14.16 -19.10
CA ASN A 254 -2.86 13.13 -20.09
C ASN A 254 -1.45 12.53 -20.00
N GLU A 255 -0.43 13.36 -19.75
CA GLU A 255 0.94 12.89 -19.54
C GLU A 255 1.06 12.03 -18.28
N LEU A 256 0.40 12.43 -17.19
CA LEU A 256 0.37 11.66 -15.95
C LEU A 256 -0.36 10.32 -16.15
N MET A 257 -1.53 10.31 -16.77
CA MET A 257 -2.28 9.09 -17.07
C MET A 257 -1.47 8.14 -17.96
N ALA A 258 -0.88 8.65 -19.05
CA ALA A 258 -0.03 7.84 -19.92
C ALA A 258 1.19 7.27 -19.17
N ALA A 259 1.82 8.06 -18.30
CA ALA A 259 2.95 7.60 -17.49
C ALA A 259 2.54 6.52 -16.48
N ILE A 260 1.41 6.69 -15.80
CA ILE A 260 0.90 5.74 -14.81
C ILE A 260 0.46 4.44 -15.49
N THR A 261 -0.38 4.51 -16.52
CA THR A 261 -0.84 3.34 -17.29
C THR A 261 0.35 2.59 -17.88
N GLY A 262 1.34 3.30 -18.43
CA GLY A 262 2.57 2.69 -18.93
C GLY A 262 3.37 1.94 -17.86
N ARG A 263 3.38 2.40 -16.61
CA ARG A 263 4.02 1.67 -15.48
C ARG A 263 3.26 0.39 -15.16
N PHE A 264 1.92 0.43 -15.11
CA PHE A 264 1.12 -0.77 -14.89
C PHE A 264 1.25 -1.78 -16.03
N GLU A 265 1.23 -1.34 -17.29
CA GLU A 265 1.44 -2.24 -18.43
C GLU A 265 2.84 -2.89 -18.43
N ASN A 266 3.87 -2.13 -18.05
CA ASN A 266 5.22 -2.66 -17.89
C ASN A 266 5.27 -3.72 -16.79
N PHE A 267 4.60 -3.48 -15.67
CA PHE A 267 4.48 -4.46 -14.61
C PHE A 267 3.72 -5.71 -15.07
N ASP A 268 2.52 -5.55 -15.67
CA ASP A 268 1.69 -6.65 -16.13
C ASP A 268 2.43 -7.53 -17.15
N ARG A 269 3.21 -6.92 -18.06
CA ARG A 269 4.08 -7.66 -18.99
C ARG A 269 5.19 -8.42 -18.27
N GLY A 270 5.77 -7.83 -17.23
CA GLY A 270 6.81 -8.46 -16.41
C GLY A 270 6.29 -9.63 -15.57
N THR A 271 5.03 -9.57 -15.13
CA THR A 271 4.45 -10.54 -14.19
C THR A 271 3.61 -11.63 -14.84
N LYS A 272 2.93 -11.37 -15.97
CA LYS A 272 2.11 -12.37 -16.69
C LYS A 272 2.87 -13.65 -17.01
N HIS A 273 4.16 -13.55 -17.33
CA HIS A 273 5.03 -14.69 -17.65
C HIS A 273 6.03 -15.04 -16.53
N MET A 274 5.90 -14.44 -15.36
CA MET A 274 6.79 -14.73 -14.24
C MET A 274 6.67 -16.20 -13.81
N TRP A 275 5.44 -16.70 -13.76
CA TRP A 275 5.14 -18.07 -13.34
C TRP A 275 5.49 -19.12 -14.41
N ASP A 276 5.37 -18.77 -15.69
CA ASP A 276 5.73 -19.66 -16.80
C ASP A 276 7.23 -20.03 -16.79
N ASN A 277 8.07 -19.09 -16.38
CA ASN A 277 9.54 -19.23 -16.39
C ASN A 277 10.17 -18.65 -15.12
N ILE A 278 9.78 -19.23 -13.96
CA ILE A 278 10.26 -18.85 -12.63
C ILE A 278 11.79 -18.87 -12.56
N SER A 279 12.38 -17.73 -12.17
CA SER A 279 13.79 -17.62 -11.80
C SER A 279 13.99 -16.57 -10.70
N ALA A 280 15.03 -16.77 -9.87
CA ALA A 280 15.43 -15.84 -8.83
C ALA A 280 15.72 -14.41 -9.33
N GLU A 281 16.17 -14.29 -10.58
CA GLU A 281 16.56 -13.02 -11.20
C GLU A 281 15.34 -12.22 -11.71
N ARG A 282 14.34 -12.89 -12.31
CA ARG A 282 13.07 -12.23 -12.67
C ARG A 282 12.34 -11.75 -11.43
N PHE A 283 12.32 -12.58 -10.39
CA PHE A 283 11.70 -12.22 -9.13
C PHE A 283 12.35 -10.97 -8.52
N ARG A 284 13.68 -10.97 -8.35
CA ARG A 284 14.41 -9.82 -7.79
C ARG A 284 14.19 -8.55 -8.61
N ARG A 285 14.11 -8.64 -9.93
CA ARG A 285 13.76 -7.48 -10.77
C ARG A 285 12.36 -6.93 -10.48
N VAL A 286 11.36 -7.79 -10.32
CA VAL A 286 9.99 -7.36 -9.99
C VAL A 286 9.97 -6.76 -8.58
N GLU A 287 10.63 -7.40 -7.63
CA GLU A 287 10.80 -6.89 -6.26
C GLU A 287 11.49 -5.53 -6.24
N ASP A 288 12.61 -5.35 -6.95
CA ASP A 288 13.38 -4.09 -7.02
C ASP A 288 12.54 -2.96 -7.64
N VAL A 289 11.78 -3.25 -8.70
CA VAL A 289 10.89 -2.27 -9.34
C VAL A 289 9.84 -1.78 -8.33
N ILE A 290 9.24 -2.66 -7.55
CA ILE A 290 8.15 -2.30 -6.66
C ILE A 290 8.68 -1.69 -5.36
N ARG A 291 9.74 -2.24 -4.78
CA ARG A 291 10.45 -1.61 -3.66
C ARG A 291 10.94 -0.21 -4.04
N GLY A 292 11.39 0.00 -5.27
CA GLY A 292 11.76 1.32 -5.78
C GLY A 292 10.59 2.32 -5.83
N TYR A 293 9.34 1.85 -5.91
CA TYR A 293 8.16 2.70 -5.78
C TYR A 293 7.73 2.95 -4.33
N HIS A 294 8.05 2.04 -3.39
CA HIS A 294 7.70 2.17 -1.97
C HIS A 294 8.77 2.81 -1.08
N THR A 295 10.02 2.79 -1.53
CA THR A 295 11.16 3.34 -0.79
C THR A 295 11.77 4.46 -1.61
N THR A 296 11.60 5.70 -1.14
CA THR A 296 12.35 6.83 -1.67
C THR A 296 13.75 6.77 -1.07
N ASN A 297 14.75 6.46 -1.89
CA ASN A 297 16.16 6.57 -1.50
C ASN A 297 16.58 8.03 -1.38
#